data_AF-A0A101UW58-F1
#
_entry.id   AF-A0A101UW58-F1
#
_cell.length_a   1.000
_cell.length_b   1.000
_cell.length_c   1.000
_cell.angle_alpha   90.00
_cell.angle_beta   90.00
_cell.angle_gamma   90.00
#
_symmetry.space_group_name_H-M   'P 1'
#
loop_
_entity.id
_entity.type
_entity.pdbx_description
1 polymer ?
#
loop_
_entity_poly.entity_id
_entity_poly.type
_entity_poly.pdbx_seq_one_letter_code
_entity_poly.pdbx_strand_id
1 'polypeptide(L)'
;MSQIMDLAMGTAPVERAGSAFSLMETGGAVVGALGMAVLGSIGTAIHRHEMPGSAPAAAHETLGGALAVADRMPGLATTAREAFTSGMQGAAIAGAVLLAGTAGLAAVTLRGAAAGAG
;
A
#
# COMPACT_ATOMS: atom_id res chain seq x y z
N MET A 1 -14.36 5.20 -12.69
CA MET A 1 -13.04 4.54 -12.83
C MET A 1 -12.46 4.75 -14.24
N SER A 2 -12.54 5.94 -14.87
CA SER A 2 -12.19 6.06 -16.32
C SER A 2 -11.53 7.37 -16.79
N GLN A 3 -11.65 8.50 -16.09
CA GLN A 3 -11.26 9.80 -16.67
C GLN A 3 -9.79 9.91 -17.14
N ILE A 4 -8.85 9.20 -16.50
CA ILE A 4 -7.44 9.17 -16.90
C ILE A 4 -7.21 8.30 -18.15
N MET A 5 -7.94 7.18 -18.27
CA MET A 5 -7.85 6.30 -19.44
C MET A 5 -8.46 6.99 -20.68
N ASP A 6 -9.56 7.72 -20.50
CA ASP A 6 -10.19 8.49 -21.58
C ASP A 6 -9.28 9.63 -22.06
N LEU A 7 -8.59 10.33 -21.14
CA LEU A 7 -7.59 11.35 -21.47
C LEU A 7 -6.34 10.77 -22.18
N ALA A 8 -5.89 9.58 -21.78
CA ALA A 8 -4.75 8.90 -22.40
C ALA A 8 -5.08 8.38 -23.82
N MET A 9 -6.28 7.82 -24.02
CA MET A 9 -6.73 7.38 -25.35
C MET A 9 -7.01 8.56 -26.30
N GLY A 10 -7.47 9.71 -25.79
CA GLY A 10 -7.74 10.89 -26.61
C GLY A 10 -6.50 11.58 -27.20
N THR A 11 -5.29 11.26 -26.71
CA THR A 11 -4.03 11.92 -27.09
C THR A 11 -3.03 11.03 -27.83
N ALA A 12 -3.30 9.71 -27.94
CA ALA A 12 -2.44 8.76 -28.64
C ALA A 12 -2.89 8.52 -30.09
N PRO A 13 -1.98 8.50 -31.08
CA PRO A 13 -2.33 8.13 -32.46
C PRO A 13 -2.92 6.71 -32.49
N VAL A 14 -3.96 6.50 -33.30
CA VAL A 14 -4.78 5.27 -33.36
C VAL A 14 -3.94 4.00 -33.56
N GLU A 15 -2.78 4.10 -34.21
CA GLU A 15 -1.86 2.98 -34.42
C GLU A 15 -1.12 2.52 -33.14
N ARG A 16 -1.11 3.33 -32.07
CA ARG A 16 -0.42 3.02 -30.79
C ARG A 16 -1.34 2.99 -29.57
N ALA A 17 -2.64 3.22 -29.74
CA ALA A 17 -3.61 3.18 -28.65
C ALA A 17 -3.65 1.81 -27.95
N GLY A 18 -3.58 0.71 -28.71
CA GLY A 18 -3.60 -0.66 -28.17
C GLY A 18 -2.37 -1.03 -27.35
N SER A 19 -1.18 -0.58 -27.75
CA SER A 19 0.06 -0.80 -26.98
C SER A 19 0.09 0.09 -25.72
N ALA A 20 -0.37 1.34 -25.81
CA ALA A 20 -0.51 2.22 -24.65
C ALA A 20 -1.49 1.64 -23.62
N PHE A 21 -2.65 1.15 -24.06
CA PHE A 21 -3.64 0.52 -23.19
C PHE A 21 -3.09 -0.73 -22.49
N SER A 22 -2.44 -1.63 -23.25
CA SER A 22 -1.84 -2.85 -22.69
C SER A 22 -0.79 -2.55 -21.62
N LEU A 23 0.01 -1.49 -21.81
CA LEU A 23 0.98 -1.01 -20.84
C LEU A 23 0.31 -0.42 -19.58
N MET A 24 -0.78 0.33 -19.74
CA MET A 24 -1.51 0.90 -18.61
C MET A 24 -2.21 -0.18 -17.78
N GLU A 25 -2.78 -1.20 -18.42
CA GLU A 25 -3.42 -2.32 -17.71
C GLU A 25 -2.41 -3.19 -16.96
N THR A 26 -1.31 -3.55 -17.63
CA THR A 26 -0.20 -4.28 -16.99
C THR A 26 0.41 -3.46 -15.86
N GLY A 27 0.62 -2.15 -16.09
CA GLY A 27 1.13 -1.22 -15.10
C GLY A 27 0.23 -1.14 -13.88
N GLY A 28 -1.09 -1.04 -14.06
CA GLY A 28 -2.07 -1.01 -12.98
C GLY A 28 -2.04 -2.28 -12.13
N ALA A 29 -2.02 -3.46 -12.76
CA ALA A 29 -1.95 -4.73 -12.06
C ALA A 29 -0.64 -4.88 -11.26
N VAL A 30 0.50 -4.52 -11.86
CA VAL A 30 1.81 -4.60 -11.21
C VAL A 30 1.92 -3.62 -10.05
N VAL A 31 1.48 -2.37 -10.23
CA VAL A 31 1.49 -1.34 -9.17
C VAL A 31 0.56 -1.75 -8.02
N GLY A 32 -0.62 -2.29 -8.33
CA GLY A 32 -1.55 -2.77 -7.32
C GLY A 32 -0.97 -3.92 -6.48
N ALA A 33 -0.39 -4.93 -7.15
CA ALA A 33 0.25 -6.06 -6.46
C ALA A 33 1.46 -5.63 -5.63
N LEU A 34 2.33 -4.77 -6.18
CA LEU A 34 3.50 -4.24 -5.47
C LEU A 34 3.09 -3.41 -4.25
N GLY A 35 2.09 -2.54 -4.39
CA GLY A 35 1.56 -1.73 -3.29
C GLY A 35 1.02 -2.58 -2.15
N MET A 36 0.21 -3.61 -2.48
CA MET A 36 -0.29 -4.57 -1.50
C MET A 36 0.85 -5.33 -0.80
N ALA A 37 1.86 -5.78 -1.55
CA ALA A 37 2.99 -6.50 -1.00
C ALA A 37 3.84 -5.63 -0.05
N VAL A 38 4.15 -4.39 -0.44
CA VAL A 38 4.95 -3.46 0.39
C VAL A 38 4.20 -3.05 1.65
N LEU A 39 2.95 -2.58 1.52
CA LEU A 39 2.16 -2.13 2.66
C LEU A 39 1.83 -3.30 3.60
N GLY A 40 1.51 -4.48 3.05
CA GLY A 40 1.32 -5.70 3.82
C GLY A 40 2.59 -6.10 4.58
N SER A 41 3.76 -6.02 3.93
CA SER A 41 5.05 -6.32 4.56
C SER A 41 5.36 -5.37 5.73
N ILE A 42 5.06 -4.08 5.59
CA ILE A 42 5.22 -3.10 6.67
C ILE A 42 4.32 -3.46 7.86
N GLY A 43 3.04 -3.74 7.61
CA GLY A 43 2.10 -4.14 8.66
C GLY A 43 2.53 -5.41 9.38
N THR A 44 2.94 -6.43 8.63
CA THR A 44 3.45 -7.69 9.19
C THR A 44 4.75 -7.49 9.98
N ALA A 45 5.68 -6.67 9.50
CA ALA A 45 6.94 -6.39 10.19
C ALA A 45 6.70 -5.73 11.55
N ILE A 46 5.80 -4.73 11.61
CA ILE A 46 5.44 -4.04 12.85
C ILE A 46 4.71 -5.00 13.80
N HIS A 47 3.72 -5.75 13.31
CA HIS A 47 3.00 -6.75 14.11
C HIS A 47 3.96 -7.76 14.76
N ARG A 48 4.90 -8.29 13.96
CA ARG A 48 5.91 -9.24 14.44
C ARG A 48 6.87 -8.63 15.45
N HIS A 49 7.17 -7.33 15.33
CA HIS A 49 8.06 -6.60 16.22
C HIS A 49 7.41 -6.29 17.58
N GLU A 50 6.11 -5.96 17.58
CA GLU A 50 5.37 -5.64 18.82
C GLU A 50 4.88 -6.88 19.57
N MET A 51 4.96 -8.07 18.95
CA MET A 51 4.68 -9.33 19.61
C MET A 51 5.77 -9.70 20.63
N PRO A 52 5.39 -10.10 21.86
CA PRO A 52 6.35 -10.51 22.87
C PRO A 52 7.07 -11.79 22.44
N GLY A 53 8.39 -11.88 22.65
CA GLY A 53 9.19 -13.04 22.23
C GLY A 53 8.85 -14.36 22.94
N SER A 54 8.06 -14.31 24.02
CA SER A 54 7.48 -15.49 24.68
C SER A 54 6.22 -16.02 23.97
N ALA A 55 5.71 -15.32 22.96
CA ALA A 55 4.53 -15.74 22.21
C ALA A 55 4.85 -16.94 21.31
N PRO A 56 3.89 -17.85 21.09
CA PRO A 56 4.08 -18.94 20.14
C PRO A 56 4.38 -18.43 18.73
N ALA A 57 5.18 -19.15 17.94
CA ALA A 57 5.54 -18.75 16.58
C ALA A 57 4.32 -18.43 15.69
N ALA A 58 3.22 -19.17 15.86
CA ALA A 58 1.96 -18.92 15.16
C ALA A 58 1.36 -17.53 15.44
N ALA A 59 1.62 -16.97 16.63
CA ALA A 59 1.15 -15.63 17.00
C ALA A 59 1.99 -14.52 16.34
N HIS A 60 3.25 -14.77 16.02
CA HIS A 60 4.10 -13.79 15.31
C HIS A 60 3.78 -13.68 13.81
N GLU A 61 3.27 -14.75 13.20
CA GLU A 61 3.03 -14.80 11.77
C GLU A 61 1.71 -14.13 11.38
N THR A 62 0.64 -14.33 12.17
CA THR A 62 -0.67 -13.73 11.88
C THR A 62 -1.51 -13.52 13.13
N LEU A 63 -2.41 -12.52 13.09
CA LEU A 63 -3.45 -12.35 14.10
C LEU A 63 -4.34 -13.60 14.23
N GLY A 64 -4.67 -14.26 13.11
CA GLY A 64 -5.45 -15.49 13.12
C GLY A 64 -4.76 -16.62 13.89
N GLY A 65 -3.45 -16.79 13.69
CA GLY A 65 -2.63 -17.73 14.43
C GLY A 65 -2.52 -17.38 15.92
N ALA A 66 -2.44 -16.09 16.25
CA ALA A 66 -2.46 -15.62 17.64
C ALA A 66 -3.81 -15.95 18.33
N LEU A 67 -4.93 -15.65 17.68
CA LEU A 67 -6.26 -15.93 18.22
C LEU A 67 -6.51 -17.43 18.38
N ALA A 68 -5.96 -18.28 17.49
CA ALA A 68 -6.07 -19.73 17.60
C ALA A 68 -5.30 -20.34 18.80
N VAL A 69 -4.35 -19.61 19.38
CA VAL A 69 -3.58 -20.05 20.55
C VAL A 69 -3.82 -19.19 21.80
N ALA A 70 -4.74 -18.23 21.73
CA ALA A 70 -5.03 -17.29 22.81
C ALA A 70 -5.48 -17.99 24.10
N ASP A 71 -6.16 -19.13 24.02
CA ASP A 71 -6.58 -19.92 25.19
C ASP A 71 -5.38 -20.48 25.98
N ARG A 72 -4.20 -20.59 25.34
CA ARG A 72 -2.98 -21.08 25.99
C ARG A 72 -2.21 -19.98 26.72
N MET A 73 -2.55 -18.71 26.49
CA MET A 73 -1.84 -17.57 27.06
C MET A 73 -2.79 -16.39 27.29
N PRO A 74 -3.27 -16.17 28.53
CA PRO A 74 -4.17 -15.05 28.84
C PRO A 74 -3.49 -13.72 28.51
N GLY A 75 -4.23 -12.82 27.87
CA GLY A 75 -3.71 -11.52 27.40
C GLY A 75 -3.15 -11.55 25.96
N LEU A 76 -2.83 -12.71 25.40
CA LEU A 76 -2.26 -12.79 24.05
C LEU A 76 -3.21 -12.25 22.98
N ALA A 77 -4.52 -12.45 23.11
CA ALA A 77 -5.51 -11.90 22.17
C ALA A 77 -5.56 -10.36 22.15
N THR A 78 -5.40 -9.70 23.31
CA THR A 78 -5.41 -8.23 23.36
C THR A 78 -4.12 -7.67 22.77
N THR A 79 -2.98 -8.22 23.20
CA THR A 79 -1.66 -7.85 22.65
C THR A 79 -1.61 -8.07 21.14
N ALA A 80 -2.18 -9.16 20.64
CA ALA A 80 -2.23 -9.44 19.22
C ALA A 80 -3.03 -8.41 18.43
N ARG A 81 -4.19 -8.00 18.95
CA ARG A 81 -5.04 -6.98 18.32
C ARG A 81 -4.38 -5.60 18.34
N GLU A 82 -3.73 -5.24 19.45
CA GLU A 82 -2.96 -4.00 19.57
C GLU A 82 -1.81 -3.96 18.58
N ALA A 83 -0.94 -4.98 18.57
CA ALA A 83 0.16 -5.10 17.63
C ALA A 83 -0.29 -5.09 16.16
N PHE A 84 -1.42 -5.75 15.85
CA PHE A 84 -2.00 -5.72 14.50
C PHE A 84 -2.50 -4.33 14.12
N THR A 85 -3.17 -3.63 15.03
CA THR A 85 -3.67 -2.27 14.80
C THR A 85 -2.52 -1.28 14.60
N SER A 86 -1.47 -1.40 15.42
CA SER A 86 -0.22 -0.64 15.28
C SER A 86 0.42 -0.88 13.90
N GLY A 87 0.47 -2.14 13.45
CA GLY A 87 0.92 -2.47 12.10
C GLY A 87 0.07 -1.85 10.99
N MET A 88 -1.26 -1.86 11.12
CA MET A 88 -2.15 -1.18 10.16
C MET A 88 -1.95 0.34 10.16
N GLN A 89 -1.74 0.96 11.32
CA GLN A 89 -1.43 2.39 11.42
C GLN A 89 -0.11 2.73 10.73
N GLY A 90 0.94 1.91 10.94
CA GLY A 90 2.21 2.07 10.25
C GLY A 90 2.08 1.96 8.72
N ALA A 91 1.32 0.98 8.23
CA ALA A 91 1.02 0.85 6.80
C ALA A 91 0.22 2.05 6.27
N ALA A 92 -0.76 2.56 7.02
CA ALA A 92 -1.53 3.73 6.65
C ALA A 92 -0.67 5.00 6.58
N ILE A 93 0.23 5.20 7.54
CA ILE A 93 1.19 6.31 7.53
C ILE A 93 2.13 6.20 6.32
N ALA A 94 2.65 5.01 6.03
CA ALA A 94 3.50 4.78 4.85
C ALA A 94 2.74 5.14 3.55
N GLY A 95 1.49 4.70 3.41
CA GLY A 95 0.62 5.06 2.30
C GLY A 95 0.36 6.57 2.21
N ALA A 96 0.12 7.23 3.34
CA ALA A 96 -0.09 8.67 3.40
C ALA A 96 1.16 9.46 2.97
N VAL A 97 2.36 9.04 3.39
CA VAL A 97 3.63 9.64 2.97
C VAL A 97 3.85 9.46 1.47
N LEU A 98 3.58 8.28 0.91
CA LEU A 98 3.66 8.03 -0.53
C LEU A 98 2.69 8.93 -1.32
N LEU A 99 1.46 9.07 -0.84
CA LEU A 99 0.46 9.95 -1.45
C LEU A 99 0.88 11.42 -1.37
N ALA A 100 1.36 11.87 -0.21
CA ALA A 100 1.85 13.23 -0.02
C ALA A 100 3.06 13.54 -0.92
N GLY A 101 3.97 12.56 -1.09
CA GLY A 101 5.11 12.68 -1.99
C GLY A 101 4.70 12.84 -3.46
N THR A 102 3.76 12.01 -3.94
CA THR A 102 3.24 12.13 -5.31
C THR A 102 2.47 13.43 -5.52
N ALA A 103 1.68 13.87 -4.54
CA ALA A 103 1.00 15.16 -4.56
C ALA A 103 1.99 16.33 -4.62
N GLY A 104 3.08 16.28 -3.84
CA GLY A 104 4.13 17.29 -3.86
C GLY A 104 4.85 17.35 -5.21
N LEU A 105 5.20 16.20 -5.78
CA LEU A 105 5.77 16.09 -7.13
C LEU A 105 4.84 16.70 -8.18
N ALA A 106 3.56 16.34 -8.16
CA ALA A 106 2.56 16.88 -9.08
C ALA A 106 2.42 18.41 -8.92
N ALA A 107 2.41 18.91 -7.69
CA ALA A 107 2.33 20.34 -7.43
C ALA A 107 3.55 21.09 -7.99
N VAL A 108 4.76 20.54 -7.86
CA VAL A 108 6.00 21.15 -8.38
C VAL A 108 6.03 21.11 -9.92
N THR A 109 5.71 19.97 -10.53
CA THR A 109 5.76 19.82 -12.00
C THR A 109 4.71 20.67 -12.70
N LEU A 110 3.49 20.74 -12.17
CA LEU A 110 2.42 21.58 -12.72
C LEU A 110 2.70 23.06 -12.52
N ARG A 111 3.33 23.44 -11.39
CA ARG A 111 3.71 24.84 -11.14
C ARG A 111 4.87 25.29 -12.03
N GLY A 112 5.79 24.39 -12.37
CA GLY A 112 6.83 24.62 -13.39
C GLY A 112 6.26 24.75 -14.82
N ALA A 113 5.27 23.93 -15.18
CA ALA A 113 4.60 24.02 -16.48
C ALA A 113 3.79 25.31 -16.64
N ALA A 114 3.11 25.77 -15.58
CA ALA A 114 2.40 27.04 -15.58
C ALA A 114 3.34 28.26 -15.64
N ALA A 115 4.54 28.17 -15.06
CA ALA A 115 5.53 29.25 -15.07
C ALA A 115 6.28 29.40 -16.41
N GLY A 116 6.31 28.36 -17.26
CA GLY A 116 6.91 28.40 -18.59
C GLY A 116 5.96 28.81 -19.72
N ALA A 117 4.69 29.09 -19.40
CA ALA A 117 3.64 29.47 -20.37
C ALA A 117 3.24 30.96 -20.31
N GLY A 118 4.00 31.78 -19.56
CA GLY A 118 3.87 33.24 -19.52
C GLY A 118 5.13 33.91 -20.05
#